data_AF-A0A6B3E577-F1
#
_entry.id   AF-A0A6B3E577-F1
#
_cell.length_a   1.000
_cell.length_b   1.000
_cell.length_c   1.000
_cell.angle_alpha   90.00
_cell.angle_beta   90.00
_cell.angle_gamma   90.00
#
_symmetry.space_group_name_H-M   'P 1'
#
loop_
_entity.id
_entity.type
_entity.pdbx_description
1 polymer ?
#
loop_
_entity_poly.entity_id
_entity_poly.type
_entity_poly.pdbx_seq_one_letter_code
_entity_poly.pdbx_strand_id
1 'polypeptide(L)'
;MANNAEGLSVTYSGLDMAANQIGSQAAQLDTDLHELRTLVANSLKYWEGEAQSTFHEKLHRWDKEATDIHQALAGIGHVVAQAGGTYSEGDKKAASFFQ
;
A
#
# COMPACT_ATOMS: atom_id res chain seq x y z
N MET A 1 20.64 21.61 -24.74
CA MET A 1 20.05 21.38 -23.40
C MET A 1 19.01 20.24 -23.41
N ALA A 2 19.28 19.12 -24.13
CA ALA A 2 18.32 18.02 -24.30
C ALA A 2 18.44 16.91 -23.22
N ASN A 3 19.65 16.69 -22.68
CA ASN A 3 19.93 15.55 -21.81
C ASN A 3 19.20 15.59 -20.45
N ASN A 4 18.84 16.76 -19.94
CA ASN A 4 18.13 16.86 -18.66
C ASN A 4 16.65 16.44 -18.79
N ALA A 5 16.01 16.71 -19.94
CA ALA A 5 14.61 16.36 -20.16
C ALA A 5 14.41 14.85 -20.32
N GLU A 6 15.35 14.17 -21.01
CA GLU A 6 15.36 12.71 -21.13
C GLU A 6 15.60 12.03 -19.77
N GLY A 7 16.56 12.53 -18.97
CA GLY A 7 16.82 11.99 -17.63
C GLY A 7 15.64 12.15 -16.68
N LEU A 8 14.94 13.29 -16.75
CA LEU A 8 13.70 13.53 -16.01
C LEU A 8 12.60 12.54 -16.45
N SER A 9 12.34 12.39 -17.75
CA SER A 9 11.35 11.46 -18.32
C SER A 9 11.56 9.99 -17.90
N VAL A 10 12.81 9.50 -17.95
CA VAL A 10 13.16 8.13 -17.52
C VAL A 10 12.95 7.95 -16.01
N THR A 11 13.30 8.96 -15.22
CA THR A 11 13.09 8.91 -13.77
C THR A 11 11.60 8.91 -13.41
N TYR A 12 10.76 9.63 -14.18
CA TYR A 12 9.30 9.67 -13.97
C TYR A 12 8.59 8.36 -14.30
N SER A 13 8.94 7.75 -15.45
CA SER A 13 8.38 6.44 -15.81
C SER A 13 8.76 5.36 -14.79
N GLY A 14 9.96 5.44 -14.20
CA GLY A 14 10.36 4.61 -13.07
C GLY A 14 9.50 4.81 -11.81
N LEU A 15 9.14 6.07 -11.49
CA LEU A 15 8.34 6.39 -10.31
C LEU A 15 6.88 5.93 -10.44
N ASP A 16 6.26 6.12 -11.62
CA ASP A 16 4.89 5.66 -11.88
C ASP A 16 4.77 4.12 -11.87
N MET A 17 5.75 3.42 -12.46
CA MET A 17 5.82 1.96 -12.38
C MET A 17 5.96 1.49 -10.93
N ALA A 18 6.83 2.13 -10.14
CA ALA A 18 6.98 1.82 -8.72
C ALA A 18 5.68 2.07 -7.94
N ALA A 19 4.94 3.14 -8.26
CA ALA A 19 3.64 3.45 -7.68
C ALA A 19 2.63 2.33 -7.89
N ASN A 20 2.45 1.92 -9.15
CA ASN A 20 1.51 0.89 -9.53
C ASN A 20 1.89 -0.47 -8.92
N GLN A 21 3.19 -0.78 -8.87
CA GLN A 21 3.68 -2.00 -8.23
C GLN A 21 3.43 -2.00 -6.72
N ILE A 22 3.70 -0.91 -6.01
CA ILE A 22 3.43 -0.78 -4.58
C ILE A 22 1.93 -0.88 -4.30
N GLY A 23 1.09 -0.21 -5.09
CA GLY A 23 -0.37 -0.29 -4.96
C GLY A 23 -0.89 -1.72 -5.14
N SER A 24 -0.34 -2.44 -6.13
CA SER A 24 -0.69 -3.85 -6.38
C SER A 24 -0.23 -4.77 -5.24
N GLN A 25 0.98 -4.57 -4.73
CA GLN A 25 1.50 -5.32 -3.57
C GLN A 25 0.72 -5.03 -2.29
N ALA A 26 0.26 -3.80 -2.11
CA ALA A 26 -0.58 -3.43 -0.98
C ALA A 26 -1.94 -4.15 -1.01
N ALA A 27 -2.58 -4.21 -2.18
CA ALA A 27 -3.84 -4.93 -2.36
C ALA A 27 -3.68 -6.45 -2.15
N GLN A 28 -2.57 -7.02 -2.63
CA GLN A 28 -2.25 -8.43 -2.37
C GLN A 28 -2.05 -8.68 -0.88
N LEU A 29 -1.29 -7.82 -0.19
CA LEU A 29 -1.05 -7.99 1.24
C LEU A 29 -2.34 -7.89 2.07
N ASP A 30 -3.28 -7.01 1.71
CA ASP A 30 -4.59 -6.93 2.35
C ASP A 30 -5.39 -8.24 2.19
N THR A 31 -5.34 -8.82 0.99
CA THR A 31 -5.96 -10.13 0.72
C THR A 31 -5.33 -11.23 1.57
N ASP A 32 -4.00 -11.29 1.60
CA ASP A 32 -3.25 -12.29 2.38
C ASP A 32 -3.54 -12.16 3.89
N LEU A 33 -3.63 -10.92 4.40
CA LEU A 33 -4.00 -10.66 5.80
C LEU A 33 -5.43 -11.13 6.09
N HIS A 34 -6.40 -10.87 5.22
CA HIS A 34 -7.77 -11.38 5.37
C HIS A 34 -7.85 -12.91 5.37
N GLU A 35 -7.07 -13.58 4.52
CA GLU A 35 -6.99 -15.05 4.50
C GLU A 35 -6.38 -15.59 5.78
N LEU A 36 -5.26 -15.02 6.24
CA LEU A 36 -4.63 -15.37 7.51
C LEU A 36 -5.59 -15.20 8.69
N ARG A 37 -6.36 -14.10 8.73
CA ARG A 37 -7.39 -13.87 9.75
C ARG A 37 -8.40 -15.01 9.79
N THR A 38 -8.84 -15.43 8.61
CA THR A 38 -9.86 -16.47 8.45
C THR A 38 -9.34 -17.82 8.91
N LEU A 39 -8.09 -18.16 8.55
CA LEU A 39 -7.43 -19.38 9.01
C LEU A 39 -7.28 -19.40 10.54
N VAL A 40 -6.82 -18.29 11.12
CA VAL A 40 -6.70 -18.14 12.57
C VAL A 40 -8.07 -18.25 13.25
N ALA A 41 -9.09 -17.56 12.76
CA ALA A 41 -10.45 -17.65 13.30
C ALA A 41 -11.07 -19.05 13.17
N ASN A 42 -10.75 -19.81 12.13
CA ASN A 42 -11.19 -21.20 11.99
C ASN A 42 -10.48 -22.13 12.97
N SER A 43 -9.22 -21.84 13.32
CA SER A 43 -8.46 -22.64 14.28
C SER A 43 -9.02 -22.58 15.71
N LEU A 44 -9.73 -21.50 16.07
CA LEU A 44 -10.42 -21.33 17.37
C LEU A 44 -11.39 -22.48 17.69
N LYS A 45 -11.99 -23.10 16.67
CA LYS A 45 -12.92 -24.22 16.86
C LYS A 45 -12.27 -25.43 17.54
N TYR A 46 -10.94 -25.49 17.58
CA TYR A 46 -10.19 -26.60 18.16
C TYR A 46 -9.63 -26.28 19.56
N TRP A 47 -9.75 -25.05 20.05
CA TRP A 47 -9.15 -24.58 21.30
C TRP A 47 -10.27 -24.40 22.35
N GLU A 48 -10.72 -25.48 22.98
CA GLU A 48 -11.69 -25.41 24.10
C GLU A 48 -10.99 -25.13 25.45
N GLY A 49 -11.61 -24.31 26.30
CA GLY A 49 -11.19 -24.08 27.69
C GLY A 49 -10.32 -22.83 27.92
N GLU A 50 -9.40 -22.89 28.89
CA GLU A 50 -8.56 -21.76 29.34
C GLU A 50 -7.69 -21.15 28.22
N ALA A 51 -7.33 -21.94 27.21
CA ALA A 51 -6.58 -21.50 26.04
C ALA A 51 -7.33 -20.47 25.17
N GLN A 52 -8.67 -20.39 25.30
CA GLN A 52 -9.51 -19.48 24.55
C GLN A 52 -9.23 -18.01 24.90
N SER A 53 -9.02 -17.69 26.19
CA SER A 53 -8.73 -16.32 26.64
C SER A 53 -7.40 -15.80 26.06
N THR A 54 -6.34 -16.61 26.16
CA THR A 54 -5.02 -16.27 25.60
C THR A 54 -5.08 -16.14 24.08
N PHE A 55 -5.88 -16.97 23.41
CA PHE A 55 -6.08 -16.88 21.98
C PHE A 55 -6.76 -15.55 21.58
N HIS A 56 -7.80 -15.14 22.29
CA HIS A 56 -8.50 -13.87 22.01
C HIS A 56 -7.56 -12.66 22.13
N GLU A 57 -6.67 -12.63 23.13
CA GLU A 57 -5.64 -11.60 23.25
C GLU A 57 -4.67 -11.59 22.06
N LYS A 58 -4.20 -12.77 21.65
CA LYS A 58 -3.29 -12.92 20.50
C LYS A 58 -3.97 -12.51 19.19
N LEU A 59 -5.22 -12.90 18.98
CA LEU A 59 -6.01 -12.51 17.82
C LEU A 59 -6.20 -10.99 17.78
N HIS A 60 -6.53 -10.36 18.91
CA HIS A 60 -6.68 -8.91 18.97
C HIS A 60 -5.37 -8.17 18.64
N ARG A 61 -4.23 -8.67 19.14
CA ARG A 61 -2.92 -8.10 18.79
C ARG A 61 -2.61 -8.26 17.30
N TRP A 62 -2.88 -9.44 16.74
CA TRP A 62 -2.69 -9.70 15.31
C TRP A 62 -3.57 -8.78 14.44
N ASP A 63 -4.83 -8.56 14.81
CA ASP A 63 -5.77 -7.68 14.09
C ASP A 63 -5.27 -6.22 14.10
N LYS A 64 -4.70 -5.79 15.23
CA LYS A 64 -4.05 -4.47 15.35
C LYS A 64 -2.83 -4.37 14.43
N GLU A 65 -1.92 -5.34 14.46
CA GLU A 65 -0.71 -5.33 13.63
C GLU A 65 -1.06 -5.36 12.13
N ALA A 66 -2.05 -6.15 11.73
CA ALA A 66 -2.56 -6.18 10.36
C ALA A 66 -3.12 -4.82 9.92
N THR A 67 -3.88 -4.15 10.79
CA THR A 67 -4.41 -2.81 10.54
C THR A 67 -3.28 -1.78 10.38
N ASP A 68 -2.28 -1.82 11.25
CA ASP A 68 -1.14 -0.89 11.21
C ASP A 68 -0.35 -1.07 9.88
N ILE A 69 -0.17 -2.33 9.42
CA ILE A 69 0.45 -2.64 8.11
C ILE A 69 -0.38 -2.07 6.95
N HIS A 70 -1.70 -2.30 6.94
CA HIS A 70 -2.59 -1.78 5.90
C HIS A 70 -2.53 -0.24 5.86
N GLN A 71 -2.56 0.43 7.01
CA GLN A 71 -2.45 1.89 7.09
C GLN A 71 -1.11 2.41 6.55
N ALA A 72 0.00 1.74 6.86
CA ALA A 72 1.31 2.10 6.33
C ALA A 72 1.35 1.98 4.80
N LEU A 73 0.82 0.88 4.24
CA LEU A 73 0.75 0.67 2.80
C LEU A 73 -0.14 1.71 2.11
N ALA A 74 -1.31 2.01 2.67
CA ALA A 74 -2.20 3.04 2.16
C ALA A 74 -1.51 4.42 2.18
N GLY A 75 -0.74 4.72 3.24
CA GLY A 75 0.06 5.93 3.34
C GLY A 75 1.14 6.02 2.26
N ILE A 76 1.87 4.93 2.02
CA ILE A 76 2.85 4.86 0.92
C ILE A 76 2.15 5.08 -0.42
N GLY A 77 1.03 4.38 -0.68
CA GLY A 77 0.23 4.55 -1.89
C GLY A 77 -0.21 6.00 -2.10
N HIS A 78 -0.63 6.69 -1.03
CA HIS A 78 -1.01 8.10 -1.10
C HIS A 78 0.17 9.02 -1.45
N VAL A 79 1.33 8.82 -0.82
CA VAL A 79 2.55 9.60 -1.11
C VAL A 79 2.96 9.42 -2.57
N VAL A 80 2.93 8.18 -3.09
CA VAL A 80 3.32 7.95 -4.47
C VAL A 80 2.26 8.48 -5.45
N ALA A 81 0.98 8.36 -5.14
CA ALA A 81 -0.10 8.94 -5.94
C ALA A 81 -0.04 10.48 -5.96
N GLN A 82 0.30 11.14 -4.85
CA GLN A 82 0.55 12.58 -4.83
C GLN A 82 1.74 12.96 -5.70
N ALA A 83 2.84 12.21 -5.63
CA ALA A 83 4.01 12.45 -6.48
C ALA A 83 3.67 12.37 -7.98
N GLY A 84 2.75 11.49 -8.38
CA GLY A 84 2.23 11.42 -9.76
C GLY A 84 1.18 12.48 -10.09
N GLY A 85 0.23 12.74 -9.19
CA GLY A 85 -0.94 13.61 -9.39
C GLY A 85 -0.63 15.11 -9.38
N THR A 86 0.21 15.58 -8.44
CA THR A 86 0.71 16.97 -8.44
C THR A 86 1.44 17.31 -9.74
N TYR A 87 1.91 16.29 -10.46
CA TYR A 87 2.64 16.46 -11.70
C TYR A 87 1.75 16.58 -12.95
N SER A 88 0.61 15.88 -13.04
CA SER A 88 -0.35 16.08 -14.16
C SER A 88 -0.88 17.51 -14.21
N GLU A 89 -1.06 18.15 -13.04
CA GLU A 89 -1.39 19.57 -12.94
C GLU A 89 -0.20 20.46 -13.28
N GLY A 90 1.01 20.13 -12.82
CA GLY A 90 2.24 20.84 -13.14
C GLY A 90 2.56 20.87 -14.64
N ASP A 91 2.38 19.74 -15.34
CA ASP A 91 2.66 19.60 -16.77
C ASP A 91 1.59 20.28 -17.62
N LYS A 92 0.29 20.20 -17.26
CA LYS A 92 -0.76 21.03 -17.88
C LYS A 92 -0.47 22.52 -17.71
N LYS A 93 0.04 22.92 -16.55
CA LYS A 93 0.41 24.31 -16.27
C LYS A 93 1.64 24.74 -17.06
N ALA A 94 2.66 23.89 -17.18
CA ALA A 94 3.84 24.15 -18.00
C ALA A 94 3.49 24.22 -19.50
N ALA A 95 2.69 23.28 -20.00
CA ALA A 95 2.23 23.23 -21.39
C ALA A 95 1.39 24.47 -21.76
N SER A 96 0.61 25.02 -20.83
CA SER A 96 -0.13 26.27 -21.04
C SER A 96 0.75 27.53 -21.05
N PHE A 97 2.00 27.47 -20.60
CA PHE A 97 2.98 28.56 -20.78
C PHE A 97 3.73 28.51 -22.12
N PHE A 98 3.61 27.41 -22.88
CA PHE A 98 4.27 27.22 -24.17
C PHE A 98 3.31 27.34 -25.37
N GLN A 99 2.08 27.81 -25.16
CA GLN A 99 1.12 28.19 -26.20
C GLN A 99 1.03 29.71 -26.32
#